data_AF-A0A1A0K8D8-F1
#
_entry.id   AF-A0A1A0K8D8-F1
#
_cell.length_a   1.000
_cell.length_b   1.000
_cell.length_c   1.000
_cell.angle_alpha   90.00
_cell.angle_beta   90.00
_cell.angle_gamma   90.00
#
_symmetry.space_group_name_H-M   'P 1'
#
loop_
_entity.id
_entity.type
_entity.pdbx_description
1 polymer ?
#
loop_
_entity_poly.entity_id
_entity_poly.type
_entity_poly.pdbx_seq_one_letter_code
_entity_poly.pdbx_strand_id
1 'polypeptide(L)'
;MKDSQNDKRATIRVRWWHLVLLAIVVICFFGLAWWQWTRFQSGSGTFQNLGYALQWPLFAGFAVFAYRMILRYENEKLAEENNPETSNQPYVADRHKLEQTVTAIDDDFLPTRRNDNVAAFNELADPAARRRQARKQHPTQKKDS
;
A
#
# COMPACT_ATOMS: atom_id res chain seq x y z
N MET A 1 26.26 14.88 34.92
CA MET A 1 26.82 14.26 33.71
C MET A 1 25.68 14.06 32.73
N LYS A 2 25.76 14.60 31.51
CA LYS A 2 24.76 14.35 30.46
C LYS A 2 25.10 13.00 29.83
N ASP A 3 24.23 12.02 30.02
CA ASP A 3 24.34 10.75 29.33
C ASP A 3 24.05 11.01 27.84
N SER A 4 25.12 11.04 27.06
CA SER A 4 25.10 11.00 25.61
C SER A 4 24.56 9.62 25.19
N GLN A 5 23.23 9.49 25.23
CA GLN A 5 22.52 8.35 24.67
C GLN A 5 22.68 8.40 23.16
N ASN A 6 23.76 7.75 22.73
CA ASN A 6 24.01 7.16 21.43
C ASN A 6 22.75 7.13 20.54
N ASP A 7 22.58 8.17 19.73
CA ASP A 7 21.65 8.20 18.60
C ASP A 7 22.09 7.12 17.61
N LYS A 8 21.66 5.89 17.88
CA LYS A 8 21.81 4.78 16.95
C LYS A 8 20.89 5.07 15.77
N ARG A 9 21.37 5.86 14.81
CA ARG A 9 20.74 6.02 13.49
C ARG A 9 20.50 4.62 12.95
N ALA A 10 19.25 4.17 12.98
CA ALA A 10 18.84 2.88 12.49
C ALA A 10 18.99 2.90 10.96
N THR A 11 20.19 2.59 10.48
CA THR A 11 20.44 2.40 9.06
C THR A 11 19.89 1.04 8.66
N ILE A 12 19.14 0.96 7.56
CA ILE A 12 18.72 -0.33 6.98
C ILE A 12 19.98 -1.19 6.83
N ARG A 13 19.99 -2.35 7.47
CA ARG A 13 20.94 -3.41 7.10
C ARG A 13 20.47 -4.02 5.80
N VAL A 14 21.00 -3.50 4.69
CA VAL A 14 20.85 -4.11 3.38
C VAL A 14 21.32 -5.56 3.51
N ARG A 15 20.40 -6.52 3.38
CA ARG A 15 20.77 -7.93 3.52
C ARG A 15 21.76 -8.26 2.43
N TRP A 16 22.93 -8.78 2.81
CA TRP A 16 24.05 -9.03 1.91
C TRP A 16 23.65 -9.81 0.64
N TRP A 17 22.67 -10.72 0.77
CA TRP A 17 22.07 -11.45 -0.35
C TRP A 17 21.47 -10.58 -1.46
N HIS A 18 20.91 -9.40 -1.17
CA HIS A 18 20.38 -8.51 -2.21
C HIS A 18 21.50 -7.93 -3.07
N LEU A 19 22.64 -7.58 -2.45
CA LEU A 19 23.82 -7.12 -3.17
C LEU A 19 24.40 -8.24 -4.04
N VAL A 20 24.43 -9.48 -3.53
CA VAL A 20 24.86 -10.65 -4.29
C VAL A 20 23.92 -10.90 -5.47
N LEU A 21 22.60 -10.89 -5.27
CA LEU A 21 21.63 -11.06 -6.35
C LEU A 21 21.75 -9.97 -7.41
N LEU A 22 21.86 -8.71 -7.00
CA LEU A 22 22.06 -7.58 -7.91
C LEU A 22 23.35 -7.74 -8.72
N ALA A 23 24.45 -8.15 -8.07
CA ALA A 23 25.72 -8.39 -8.75
C ALA A 23 25.60 -9.51 -9.79
N ILE A 24 24.91 -10.61 -9.47
CA ILE A 24 24.64 -11.70 -10.42
C ILE A 24 23.85 -11.17 -11.62
N VAL A 25 22.78 -10.41 -11.40
CA VAL A 25 21.95 -9.82 -12.48
C VAL A 25 22.80 -8.92 -13.38
N VAL A 26 23.65 -8.08 -12.80
CA VAL A 26 24.55 -7.20 -13.55
C VAL A 26 25.53 -8.01 -14.39
N ILE A 27 26.17 -9.02 -13.80
CA ILE A 27 27.10 -9.91 -14.51
C ILE A 27 26.40 -10.62 -15.66
N CYS A 28 25.17 -11.10 -15.46
CA CYS A 28 24.37 -11.70 -16.53
C CYS A 28 24.17 -10.74 -17.70
N PHE A 29 23.78 -9.48 -17.44
CA PHE A 29 23.61 -8.48 -18.51
C PHE A 29 24.91 -8.18 -19.25
N PHE A 30 26.04 -8.06 -18.54
CA PHE A 30 27.34 -7.90 -19.20
C PHE A 30 27.76 -9.14 -19.99
N GLY A 31 27.44 -10.35 -19.52
CA GLY A 31 27.65 -11.60 -20.26
C GLY A 31 26.82 -11.66 -21.55
N LEU A 32 25.55 -11.24 -21.49
CA LEU A 32 24.68 -11.08 -22.66
C LEU A 32 25.23 -10.04 -23.64
N ALA A 33 25.69 -8.89 -23.13
CA ALA A 33 26.34 -7.86 -23.93
C ALA A 33 27.58 -8.38 -24.66
N TRP A 34 28.42 -9.12 -23.94
CA TRP A 34 29.62 -9.75 -24.47
C TRP A 34 29.29 -10.78 -25.55
N TRP A 35 28.28 -11.61 -25.32
CA TRP A 35 27.82 -12.57 -26.30
C TRP A 35 27.32 -11.88 -27.58
N GLN A 36 26.52 -10.82 -27.44
CA GLN A 36 26.06 -10.02 -28.58
C GLN A 36 27.22 -9.35 -29.34
N TRP A 37 28.23 -8.85 -28.62
CA TRP A 37 29.44 -8.29 -29.20
C TRP A 37 30.20 -9.34 -30.03
N THR A 38 30.44 -10.53 -29.47
CA THR A 38 31.11 -11.61 -30.22
C THR A 38 30.31 -12.07 -31.44
N ARG A 39 28.97 -12.05 -31.36
CA ARG A 39 28.07 -12.32 -32.50
C ARG A 39 28.11 -11.24 -33.57
N PHE A 40 28.28 -9.97 -33.19
CA PHE A 40 28.47 -8.88 -34.13
C PHE A 40 29.80 -9.03 -34.90
N GLN A 41 30.86 -9.48 -34.24
CA GLN A 41 32.17 -9.66 -34.86
C GLN A 41 32.25 -10.84 -35.84
N SER A 42 31.42 -11.87 -35.65
CA SER A 42 31.48 -13.11 -36.43
C SER A 42 30.69 -13.01 -37.74
N GLY A 43 31.17 -12.22 -38.71
CA GLY A 43 30.84 -12.26 -40.16
C GLY A 43 29.38 -12.02 -40.61
N SER A 44 28.42 -12.15 -39.71
CA SER A 44 26.96 -12.03 -39.85
C SER A 44 26.43 -10.88 -38.99
N GLY A 45 27.30 -9.96 -38.56
CA GLY A 45 26.98 -8.88 -37.65
C GLY A 45 26.10 -7.81 -38.29
N THR A 46 24.87 -7.68 -37.82
CA THR A 46 24.00 -6.53 -38.12
C THR A 46 24.21 -5.44 -37.07
N PHE A 47 24.06 -4.16 -37.44
CA PHE A 47 24.06 -3.02 -36.51
C PHE A 47 23.07 -3.18 -35.33
N GLN A 48 22.00 -3.97 -35.50
CA GLN A 48 21.08 -4.32 -34.42
C GLN A 48 21.77 -5.07 -33.27
N ASN A 49 22.68 -6.02 -33.55
CA ASN A 49 23.41 -6.77 -32.51
C ASN A 49 24.32 -5.84 -31.70
N LEU A 50 24.92 -4.84 -32.35
CA LEU A 50 25.69 -3.79 -31.67
C LEU A 50 24.80 -2.95 -30.76
N GLY A 51 23.62 -2.57 -31.25
CA GLY A 51 22.60 -1.90 -30.44
C GLY A 51 22.27 -2.69 -29.18
N TYR A 52 22.03 -4.00 -29.30
CA TYR A 52 21.77 -4.87 -28.15
C TYR A 52 22.99 -5.01 -27.22
N ALA A 53 24.20 -5.15 -27.77
CA ALA A 53 25.43 -5.20 -26.99
C ALA A 53 25.62 -3.94 -26.13
N LEU A 54 25.15 -2.77 -26.58
CA LEU A 54 25.18 -1.52 -25.82
C LEU A 54 23.94 -1.31 -24.94
N GLN A 55 22.79 -1.84 -25.35
CA GLN A 55 21.53 -1.76 -24.60
C GLN A 55 21.59 -2.57 -23.30
N TRP A 56 22.21 -3.76 -23.31
CA TRP A 56 22.29 -4.61 -22.12
C TRP A 56 23.08 -3.96 -20.97
N PRO A 57 24.26 -3.33 -21.18
CA PRO A 57 24.96 -2.56 -20.15
C PRO A 57 24.15 -1.37 -19.62
N LEU A 58 23.41 -0.67 -20.49
CA LEU A 58 22.53 0.43 -20.06
C LEU A 58 21.44 -0.08 -19.11
N PHE A 59 20.83 -1.23 -19.40
CA PHE A 59 19.86 -1.86 -18.50
C PHE A 59 20.51 -2.37 -17.20
N ALA A 60 21.74 -2.87 -17.24
CA ALA A 60 22.48 -3.22 -16.03
C ALA A 60 22.69 -2.00 -15.12
N GLY A 61 23.14 -0.88 -15.70
CA GLY A 61 23.28 0.39 -14.98
C GLY A 61 21.95 0.91 -14.44
N PHE A 62 20.88 0.81 -15.23
CA PHE A 62 19.53 1.18 -14.81
C PHE A 62 19.04 0.33 -13.64
N ALA A 63 19.26 -0.99 -13.65
CA ALA A 63 18.88 -1.88 -12.55
C ALA A 63 19.61 -1.51 -11.24
N VAL A 64 20.90 -1.20 -11.31
CA VAL A 64 21.68 -0.70 -10.16
C VAL A 64 21.13 0.63 -9.67
N PHE A 65 20.85 1.57 -10.57
CA PHE A 65 20.28 2.86 -10.22
C PHE A 65 18.91 2.73 -9.54
N ALA A 66 18.00 1.94 -10.13
CA ALA A 66 16.69 1.65 -9.55
C ALA A 66 16.81 1.02 -8.17
N TYR A 67 17.72 0.06 -8.00
CA TYR A 67 18.00 -0.53 -6.68
C TYR A 67 18.48 0.51 -5.67
N ARG A 68 19.41 1.40 -6.06
CA ARG A 68 19.88 2.49 -5.17
C ARG A 68 18.76 3.48 -4.83
N MET A 69 17.89 3.79 -5.79
CA MET A 69 16.75 4.68 -5.57
C MET A 69 15.75 4.06 -4.58
N ILE A 70 15.43 2.78 -4.76
CA ILE A 70 14.55 2.03 -3.85
C ILE A 70 15.14 2.01 -2.45
N LEU A 71 16.43 1.67 -2.31
CA LEU A 71 17.12 1.68 -1.03
C LEU A 71 17.09 3.07 -0.37
N ARG A 72 17.28 4.13 -1.16
CA ARG A 72 17.23 5.50 -0.65
C ARG A 72 15.83 5.83 -0.13
N TYR A 73 14.79 5.49 -0.87
CA TYR A 73 13.41 5.71 -0.47
C TYR A 73 13.00 4.89 0.76
N GLU A 74 13.42 3.62 0.84
CA GLU A 74 13.20 2.77 2.01
C GLU A 74 13.92 3.34 3.26
N ASN A 75 15.12 3.88 3.09
CA ASN A 75 15.84 4.57 4.17
C ASN A 75 15.14 5.86 4.61
N GLU A 76 14.66 6.67 3.67
CA GLU A 76 13.91 7.90 3.96
C GLU A 76 12.62 7.60 4.73
N LYS A 77 11.83 6.62 4.27
CA LYS A 77 10.58 6.20 4.93
C LYS A 77 10.79 5.69 6.35
N LEU A 78 11.87 4.94 6.61
CA LEU A 78 12.17 4.48 7.96
C LEU A 78 12.75 5.58 8.85
N ALA A 79 13.46 6.56 8.29
CA ALA A 79 13.90 7.72 9.05
C ALA A 79 12.68 8.55 9.51
N GLU A 80 11.64 8.64 8.69
CA GLU A 80 10.34 9.20 9.06
C GLU A 80 9.62 8.35 10.11
N GLU A 81 9.56 7.02 9.95
CA GLU A 81 8.89 6.13 10.92
C GLU A 81 9.58 6.12 12.29
N ASN A 82 10.91 6.21 12.33
CA ASN A 82 11.68 6.29 13.57
C ASN A 82 11.65 7.69 14.22
N ASN A 83 11.05 8.70 13.58
CA ASN A 83 10.86 10.01 14.18
C ASN A 83 9.59 10.00 15.05
N PRO A 84 9.70 10.17 16.39
CA PRO A 84 8.54 10.12 17.29
C PRO A 84 7.48 11.20 16.99
N GLU A 85 7.85 12.30 16.33
CA GLU A 85 6.93 13.35 15.87
C GLU A 85 6.07 12.89 14.68
N THR A 86 6.58 12.01 13.82
CA THR A 86 5.93 11.58 12.58
C THR A 86 5.01 10.38 12.77
N SER A 87 5.16 9.59 13.84
CA SER A 87 4.25 8.47 14.16
C SER A 87 2.78 8.92 14.35
N ASN A 88 2.55 10.20 14.65
CA ASN A 88 1.20 10.78 14.75
C ASN A 88 0.76 11.54 13.48
N GLN A 89 1.67 11.83 12.53
CA GLN A 89 1.42 12.70 11.38
C GLN A 89 0.64 12.13 10.19
N PRO A 90 0.70 10.83 9.80
CA PRO A 90 0.03 10.40 8.56
C PRO A 90 -1.49 10.60 8.64
N TYR A 91 -2.07 10.64 9.84
CA TYR A 91 -3.47 10.95 10.06
C TYR A 91 -3.82 12.45 9.99
N VAL A 92 -2.86 13.33 10.29
CA VAL A 92 -3.09 14.79 10.38
C VAL A 92 -2.90 15.46 9.02
N ALA A 93 -1.90 15.03 8.25
CA ALA A 93 -1.64 15.57 6.91
C ALA A 93 -2.78 15.26 5.93
N ASP A 94 -3.35 14.05 6.01
CA ASP A 94 -4.48 13.64 5.17
C ASP A 94 -5.77 14.37 5.57
N ARG A 95 -5.96 14.63 6.87
CA ARG A 95 -7.07 15.46 7.38
C ARG A 95 -7.03 16.89 6.86
N HIS A 96 -5.88 17.56 6.93
CA HIS A 96 -5.78 18.94 6.42
C HIS A 96 -5.99 19.03 4.91
N LYS A 97 -5.52 18.01 4.16
CA LYS A 97 -5.75 17.95 2.71
C LYS A 97 -7.22 17.69 2.36
N LEU A 98 -7.91 16.85 3.13
CA LEU A 98 -9.35 16.66 3.01
C LEU A 98 -10.10 17.96 3.35
N GLU A 99 -9.78 18.62 4.47
CA GLU A 99 -10.43 19.87 4.87
C GLU A 99 -10.28 20.99 3.82
N GLN A 100 -9.13 21.07 3.15
CA GLN A 100 -8.92 22.04 2.07
C GLN A 100 -9.67 21.71 0.77
N THR A 101 -10.12 20.47 0.58
CA THR A 101 -10.79 20.01 -0.65
C THR A 101 -12.30 19.78 -0.46
N VAL A 102 -12.85 20.04 0.73
CA VAL A 102 -14.30 20.03 0.94
C VAL A 102 -14.88 21.31 0.31
N THR A 103 -15.17 21.24 -0.98
CA THR A 103 -16.20 22.09 -1.58
C THR A 103 -17.54 21.68 -0.98
N ALA A 104 -18.23 22.64 -0.35
CA ALA A 104 -19.51 22.40 0.32
C ALA A 104 -20.46 21.65 -0.61
N ILE A 105 -21.06 20.57 -0.10
CA ILE A 105 -22.12 19.82 -0.77
C ILE A 105 -23.40 20.64 -0.62
N ASP A 106 -24.11 20.92 -1.72
CA ASP A 106 -25.40 21.61 -1.67
C ASP A 106 -26.40 20.82 -0.81
N ASP A 107 -27.13 21.52 0.07
CA ASP A 107 -28.10 20.90 0.98
C ASP A 107 -29.23 20.15 0.24
N ASP A 108 -29.48 20.52 -1.03
CA ASP A 108 -30.46 19.90 -1.94
C ASP A 108 -29.94 18.62 -2.63
N PHE A 109 -28.64 18.30 -2.50
CA PHE A 109 -28.07 17.06 -3.05
C PHE A 109 -28.54 15.82 -2.29
N LEU A 110 -28.82 15.95 -1.00
CA LEU A 110 -29.27 14.84 -0.17
C LEU A 110 -30.80 14.71 -0.26
N PRO A 111 -31.34 13.52 -0.57
CA PRO A 111 -32.79 13.32 -0.55
C PRO A 111 -33.33 13.60 0.85
N THR A 112 -34.42 14.36 0.94
CA THR A 112 -35.11 14.65 2.20
C THR A 112 -35.40 13.35 2.94
N ARG A 113 -34.85 13.21 4.15
CA ARG A 113 -35.07 12.05 5.00
C ARG A 113 -36.58 11.86 5.21
N ARG A 114 -37.10 10.68 4.89
CA ARG A 114 -38.48 10.31 5.24
C ARG A 114 -38.59 10.39 6.78
N ASN A 115 -39.42 11.30 7.28
CA ASN A 115 -39.66 11.49 8.73
C ASN A 115 -40.56 10.38 9.28
N ASP A 116 -40.15 9.13 9.09
CA ASP A 116 -40.82 8.01 9.72
C ASP A 116 -40.62 8.12 11.23
N ASN A 117 -41.73 8.03 11.97
CA ASN A 117 -41.75 7.98 13.42
C ASN A 117 -40.86 6.83 13.92
N VAL A 118 -39.71 7.20 14.51
CA VAL A 118 -38.71 6.27 15.04
C VAL A 118 -39.34 5.25 16.00
N ALA A 119 -40.36 5.67 16.76
CA ALA A 119 -41.13 4.81 17.63
C ALA A 119 -41.80 3.65 16.87
N ALA A 120 -42.48 3.92 15.76
CA ALA A 120 -43.13 2.88 14.97
C ALA A 120 -42.10 1.95 14.29
N PHE A 121 -40.98 2.49 13.83
CA PHE A 121 -39.91 1.67 13.26
C PHE A 121 -39.29 0.72 14.31
N ASN A 122 -39.06 1.22 15.53
CA ASN A 122 -38.55 0.41 16.63
C ASN A 122 -39.56 -0.67 17.04
N GLU A 123 -40.87 -0.36 17.03
CA GLU A 123 -41.92 -1.35 17.27
C GLU A 123 -41.98 -2.44 16.19
N LEU A 124 -41.81 -2.08 14.91
CA LEU A 124 -41.73 -3.04 13.80
C LEU A 124 -40.48 -3.93 13.91
N ALA A 125 -39.36 -3.38 14.37
CA ALA A 125 -38.12 -4.11 14.56
C ALA A 125 -38.14 -5.01 15.81
N ASP A 126 -38.89 -4.65 16.85
CA ASP A 126 -38.90 -5.34 18.14
C ASP A 126 -39.34 -6.82 18.00
N PRO A 127 -38.42 -7.78 18.17
CA PRO A 127 -38.75 -9.21 18.10
C PRO A 127 -39.64 -9.64 19.28
N ALA A 128 -39.62 -8.94 20.41
CA ALA A 128 -40.45 -9.25 21.57
C ALA A 128 -41.92 -8.89 21.31
N ALA A 129 -42.18 -7.76 20.65
CA ALA A 129 -43.52 -7.37 20.20
C ALA A 129 -44.14 -8.44 19.27
N ARG A 130 -43.36 -8.94 18.29
CA ARG A 130 -43.79 -10.04 17.39
C ARG A 130 -44.11 -11.33 18.13
N ARG A 131 -43.30 -11.73 19.11
CA ARG A 131 -43.54 -12.93 19.94
C ARG A 131 -44.81 -12.79 20.78
N ARG A 132 -45.08 -11.60 21.33
CA ARG A 132 -46.31 -11.32 22.10
C ARG A 132 -47.55 -11.39 21.22
N GLN A 133 -47.50 -10.87 20.00
CA GLN A 133 -48.60 -10.97 19.03
C GLN A 133 -48.87 -12.42 18.62
N ALA A 134 -47.82 -13.20 18.29
CA ALA A 134 -47.96 -14.62 17.95
C ALA A 134 -48.60 -15.44 19.09
N ARG A 135 -48.22 -15.14 20.35
CA ARG A 135 -48.79 -15.79 21.53
C ARG A 135 -50.25 -15.41 21.80
N LYS A 136 -50.70 -14.22 21.38
CA LYS A 136 -52.11 -13.82 21.47
C LYS A 136 -52.97 -14.50 20.40
N GLN A 137 -52.42 -14.77 19.22
CA GLN A 137 -53.13 -15.45 18.13
C GLN A 137 -53.25 -16.96 18.34
N HIS A 138 -52.28 -17.59 19.02
CA HIS A 138 -52.38 -18.98 19.47
C HIS A 138 -52.39 -19.05 21.00
N PRO A 139 -53.54 -18.84 21.67
CA PRO A 139 -53.68 -19.19 23.07
C PRO A 139 -53.57 -20.70 23.17
N THR A 140 -52.46 -21.19 23.70
CA THR A 140 -52.27 -22.61 24.01
C THR A 140 -53.38 -23.04 24.94
N GLN A 141 -54.33 -23.84 24.43
CA GLN A 141 -55.39 -24.42 25.23
C GLN A 141 -54.71 -25.32 26.27
N LYS A 142 -54.80 -24.92 27.53
CA LYS A 142 -54.26 -25.65 28.68
C LYS A 142 -55.04 -26.96 28.76
N LYS A 143 -54.37 -28.07 28.43
CA LYS A 143 -54.92 -29.43 28.54
C LYS A 143 -54.89 -29.80 30.03
N ASP A 144 -55.97 -29.51 30.71
CA ASP A 144 -56.22 -29.97 32.07
C ASP A 144 -56.45 -31.50 32.02
N SER A 145 -55.94 -32.21 33.04
CA SER A 145 -56.00 -33.68 33.17
C SER A 145 -57.43 -34.21 33.30
#